data_AF-A0A6A2ZE82-F1
#
_entry.id   AF-A0A6A2ZE82-F1
#
_cell.length_a   1.000
_cell.length_b   1.000
_cell.length_c   1.000
_cell.angle_alpha   90.00
_cell.angle_beta   90.00
_cell.angle_gamma   90.00
#
_symmetry.space_group_name_H-M   'P 1'
#
loop_
_entity.id
_entity.type
_entity.pdbx_description
1 polymer ?
#
loop_
_entity_poly.entity_id
_entity_poly.type
_entity_poly.pdbx_seq_one_letter_code
_entity_poly.pdbx_strand_id
1 'polypeptide(L)'
;MKARRQVSRLYRDNNFRVFFPEEIMATVPSNIQTSYHTRSNSFPSRSHPLTSEVDEHLSRLASSKSASTSSSLNYKLGRLQDLHDCIDKLIQLPFTRQILSQEQKRECVDELFNASLRLLDVCAAVKDALLQVKECTIELQSVFRRKRDATIMRSENT
;
A
#
# COMPACT_ATOMS: atom_id res chain seq x y z
N MET A 1 -21.95 -25.27 -40.61
CA MET A 1 -22.05 -23.84 -41.00
C MET A 1 -22.70 -23.03 -39.88
N LYS A 2 -22.18 -21.83 -39.58
CA LYS A 2 -22.55 -20.86 -38.52
C LYS A 2 -22.15 -21.29 -37.08
N ALA A 3 -20.95 -20.99 -36.57
CA ALA A 3 -20.25 -19.72 -36.33
C ALA A 3 -20.75 -18.91 -35.10
N ARG A 4 -19.83 -18.76 -34.14
CA ARG A 4 -19.71 -17.71 -33.11
C ARG A 4 -20.58 -17.78 -31.84
N ARG A 5 -20.12 -18.57 -30.85
CA ARG A 5 -20.19 -18.22 -29.41
C ARG A 5 -18.97 -18.78 -28.68
N GLN A 6 -17.85 -18.07 -28.77
CA GLN A 6 -16.81 -18.14 -27.75
C GLN A 6 -16.68 -16.73 -27.18
N VAL A 7 -17.15 -16.54 -25.95
CA VAL A 7 -16.79 -15.38 -25.15
C VAL A 7 -15.67 -15.84 -24.22
N SER A 8 -14.48 -15.34 -24.52
CA SER A 8 -13.24 -15.44 -23.76
C SER A 8 -13.49 -15.18 -22.27
N ARG A 9 -13.05 -16.05 -21.35
CA ARG A 9 -11.68 -16.07 -20.80
C ARG A 9 -11.08 -14.67 -20.69
N LEU A 10 -11.15 -14.08 -19.50
CA LEU A 10 -10.02 -13.42 -18.80
C LEU A 10 -10.53 -12.85 -17.47
N TYR A 11 -10.74 -13.73 -16.50
CA TYR A 11 -10.41 -13.43 -15.09
C TYR A 11 -9.30 -14.40 -14.70
N ARG A 12 -8.09 -14.02 -15.12
CA ARG A 12 -6.77 -14.49 -14.70
C ARG A 12 -5.96 -13.19 -14.83
N ASP A 13 -5.38 -12.61 -13.78
CA ASP A 13 -4.38 -13.22 -12.93
C ASP A 13 -4.40 -12.62 -11.52
N ASN A 14 -4.81 -13.42 -10.54
CA ASN A 14 -4.23 -13.40 -9.20
C ASN A 14 -3.26 -14.59 -9.17
N ASN A 15 -1.96 -14.37 -9.34
CA ASN A 15 -0.99 -15.36 -8.92
C ASN A 15 0.37 -14.74 -8.55
N PHE A 16 0.56 -14.65 -7.24
CA PHE A 16 1.84 -14.50 -6.57
C PHE A 16 2.68 -15.75 -6.85
N ARG A 17 3.81 -15.65 -7.54
CA ARG A 17 4.76 -16.77 -7.66
C ARG A 17 6.20 -16.30 -7.49
N VAL A 18 6.68 -16.58 -6.28
CA VAL A 18 8.07 -16.75 -5.83
C VAL A 18 9.08 -17.04 -6.95
N PHE A 19 10.15 -16.25 -6.93
CA PHE A 19 11.37 -16.39 -7.74
C PHE A 19 12.23 -17.52 -7.15
N PHE A 20 12.56 -18.52 -7.96
CA PHE A 20 13.70 -19.42 -7.74
C PHE A 20 14.50 -19.48 -9.05
N PRO A 21 15.83 -19.26 -9.03
CA PRO A 21 16.64 -19.30 -10.24
C PRO A 21 17.25 -20.69 -10.42
N GLU A 22 17.03 -21.30 -11.58
CA GLU A 22 17.99 -22.22 -12.20
C GLU A 22 17.71 -22.31 -13.72
N GLU A 23 18.74 -21.96 -14.52
CA GLU A 23 19.25 -22.67 -15.71
C GLU A 23 18.23 -23.13 -16.82
N ILE A 24 18.33 -22.90 -18.15
CA ILE A 24 19.43 -22.87 -19.14
C ILE A 24 18.94 -22.16 -20.44
N MET A 25 19.93 -21.58 -21.15
CA MET A 25 20.04 -21.17 -22.56
C MET A 25 19.08 -21.76 -23.63
N ALA A 26 18.61 -20.92 -24.56
CA ALA A 26 18.80 -21.08 -26.01
C ALA A 26 18.18 -19.92 -26.82
N THR A 27 19.01 -19.31 -27.66
CA THR A 27 18.70 -18.25 -28.64
C THR A 27 18.03 -18.84 -29.90
N VAL A 28 16.93 -18.24 -30.39
CA VAL A 28 16.73 -18.02 -31.84
C VAL A 28 15.74 -16.86 -32.09
N PRO A 29 15.99 -16.00 -33.10
CA PRO A 29 15.29 -14.74 -33.29
C PRO A 29 14.09 -14.87 -34.25
N SER A 30 13.10 -14.01 -34.08
CA SER A 30 12.09 -13.74 -35.12
C SER A 30 11.71 -12.27 -35.06
N ASN A 31 12.36 -11.50 -35.92
CA ASN A 31 11.94 -10.15 -36.28
C ASN A 31 10.52 -10.22 -36.83
N ILE A 32 9.54 -9.85 -36.02
CA ILE A 32 8.23 -9.45 -36.49
C ILE A 32 8.03 -8.04 -35.94
N GLN A 33 8.49 -7.06 -36.73
CA GLN A 33 8.12 -5.66 -36.57
C GLN A 33 6.63 -5.51 -36.90
N THR A 34 5.76 -5.96 -36.01
CA THR A 34 4.38 -5.51 -35.98
C THR A 34 4.40 -4.10 -35.38
N SER A 35 4.24 -3.11 -36.24
CA SER A 35 3.86 -1.75 -35.85
C SER A 35 2.50 -1.82 -35.13
N TYR A 36 2.53 -2.06 -33.82
CA TYR A 36 1.37 -1.90 -32.97
C TYR A 36 1.22 -0.40 -32.72
N HIS A 37 0.44 0.28 -33.57
CA HIS A 37 -0.03 1.62 -33.23
C HIS A 37 -1.07 1.49 -32.12
N THR A 38 -0.58 1.46 -30.88
CA THR A 38 -1.41 1.54 -29.68
C THR A 38 -1.96 2.96 -29.63
N ARG A 39 -3.15 3.19 -30.19
CA ARG A 39 -3.90 4.41 -29.96
C ARG A 39 -4.54 4.31 -28.57
N SER A 40 -4.00 5.04 -27.62
CA SER A 40 -4.61 5.23 -26.31
C SER A 40 -5.96 5.94 -26.49
N ASN A 41 -7.06 5.25 -26.19
CA ASN A 41 -8.36 5.88 -26.07
C ASN A 41 -8.42 6.55 -24.69
N SER A 42 -8.23 7.86 -24.63
CA SER A 42 -8.61 8.63 -23.46
C SER A 42 -10.14 8.71 -23.42
N PHE A 43 -10.73 8.16 -22.36
CA PHE A 43 -12.12 8.48 -22.05
C PHE A 43 -12.19 9.95 -21.64
N PRO A 44 -13.18 10.73 -22.11
CA PRO A 44 -13.37 12.07 -21.59
C PRO A 44 -13.62 11.95 -20.09
N SER A 45 -12.70 12.50 -19.29
CA SER A 45 -12.87 12.70 -17.85
C SER A 45 -13.96 13.77 -17.65
N ARG A 46 -15.23 13.40 -17.88
CA ARG A 46 -16.33 14.26 -17.48
C ARG A 46 -16.38 14.25 -15.97
N SER A 47 -15.98 15.37 -15.38
CA SER A 47 -16.26 15.69 -13.99
C SER A 47 -17.75 15.49 -13.72
N HIS A 48 -18.06 14.89 -12.58
CA HIS A 48 -19.44 14.62 -12.18
C HIS A 48 -20.21 15.96 -12.14
N PRO A 49 -21.48 16.03 -12.57
CA PRO A 49 -22.26 17.27 -12.54
C PRO A 49 -22.18 18.01 -11.20
N LEU A 50 -22.27 17.26 -10.10
CA LEU A 50 -22.09 17.77 -8.73
C LEU A 50 -20.71 18.39 -8.45
N THR A 51 -19.62 17.88 -9.04
CA THR A 51 -18.29 18.50 -8.86
C THR A 51 -18.17 19.84 -9.59
N SER A 52 -18.88 19.99 -10.72
CA SER A 52 -18.96 21.26 -11.44
C SER A 52 -19.81 22.29 -10.70
N GLU A 53 -20.89 21.83 -10.04
CA GLU A 53 -21.77 22.67 -9.22
C GLU A 53 -21.02 23.22 -7.99
N VAL A 54 -20.26 22.37 -7.28
CA VAL A 54 -19.39 22.80 -6.18
C VAL A 54 -18.39 23.86 -6.63
N ASP A 55 -17.70 23.65 -7.75
CA ASP A 55 -16.71 24.58 -8.28
C ASP A 55 -17.34 25.92 -8.72
N GLU A 56 -18.53 25.86 -9.31
CA GLU A 56 -19.31 27.06 -9.62
C GLU A 56 -19.64 27.84 -8.35
N HIS A 57 -20.18 27.20 -7.30
CA HIS A 57 -20.50 27.85 -6.03
C HIS A 57 -19.27 28.48 -5.35
N LEU A 58 -18.13 27.79 -5.37
CA LEU A 58 -16.86 28.28 -4.83
C LEU A 58 -16.34 29.51 -5.60
N SER A 59 -16.28 29.44 -6.92
CA SER A 59 -15.82 30.54 -7.79
C SER A 59 -16.66 31.80 -7.60
N ARG A 60 -17.96 31.58 -7.46
CA ARG A 60 -18.98 32.60 -7.19
C ARG A 60 -18.83 33.25 -5.81
N LEU A 61 -18.50 32.47 -4.77
CA LEU A 61 -18.21 32.99 -3.43
C LEU A 61 -16.90 33.78 -3.41
N ALA A 62 -15.85 33.27 -4.06
CA ALA A 62 -14.54 33.92 -4.16
C ALA A 62 -14.60 35.29 -4.86
N SER A 63 -15.49 35.44 -5.86
CA SER A 63 -15.67 36.69 -6.60
C SER A 63 -16.46 37.77 -5.84
N SER A 64 -17.05 37.44 -4.69
CA SER A 64 -17.93 38.32 -3.93
C SER A 64 -17.17 39.30 -3.02
N LYS A 65 -16.53 40.30 -3.63
CA LYS A 65 -15.77 41.36 -2.93
C LYS A 65 -16.60 42.66 -2.90
N SER A 66 -17.38 42.89 -1.85
CA SER A 66 -18.12 44.16 -1.66
C SER A 66 -18.57 44.38 -0.21
N ALA A 67 -18.70 45.66 0.16
CA ALA A 67 -18.93 46.22 1.48
C ALA A 67 -20.14 45.60 2.22
N SER A 68 -20.00 45.47 3.54
CA SER A 68 -20.95 44.82 4.43
C SER A 68 -22.22 45.64 4.64
N THR A 69 -23.17 45.52 3.72
CA THR A 69 -24.59 45.84 3.97
C THR A 69 -25.32 44.57 4.43
N SER A 70 -26.39 44.72 5.21
CA SER A 70 -27.15 43.57 5.75
C SER A 70 -27.72 42.65 4.65
N SER A 71 -28.20 43.22 3.54
CA SER A 71 -28.62 42.47 2.36
C SER A 71 -27.47 41.71 1.69
N SER A 72 -26.26 42.27 1.76
CA SER A 72 -25.05 41.63 1.22
C SER A 72 -24.65 40.38 2.01
N LEU A 73 -24.87 40.42 3.32
CA LEU A 73 -24.53 39.32 4.22
C LEU A 73 -25.51 38.13 4.08
N ASN A 74 -26.81 38.40 3.94
CA ASN A 74 -27.81 37.34 3.72
C ASN A 74 -27.58 36.56 2.42
N TYR A 75 -27.21 37.23 1.32
CA TYR A 75 -26.92 36.49 0.09
C TYR A 75 -25.68 35.61 0.25
N LYS A 76 -24.63 36.07 0.96
CA LYS A 76 -23.41 35.26 1.18
C LYS A 76 -23.72 34.01 1.99
N LEU A 77 -24.55 34.14 3.03
CA LEU A 77 -24.99 33.01 3.85
C LEU A 77 -25.83 32.02 3.04
N GLY A 78 -26.77 32.50 2.22
CA GLY A 78 -27.54 31.63 1.33
C GLY A 78 -26.66 30.82 0.37
N ARG A 79 -25.66 31.46 -0.24
CA ARG A 79 -24.70 30.76 -1.12
C ARG A 79 -23.82 29.75 -0.41
N LEU A 80 -23.48 30.00 0.85
CA LEU A 80 -22.74 29.05 1.68
C LEU A 80 -23.60 27.83 2.00
N GLN A 81 -24.89 28.03 2.27
CA GLN A 81 -25.85 26.94 2.43
C GLN A 81 -25.95 26.10 1.15
N ASP A 82 -26.11 26.72 -0.02
CA ASP A 82 -26.19 26.00 -1.29
C ASP A 82 -24.92 25.15 -1.54
N LEU A 83 -23.74 25.72 -1.27
CA LEU A 83 -22.47 25.01 -1.37
C LEU A 83 -22.42 23.81 -0.41
N HIS A 84 -22.84 24.01 0.84
CA HIS A 84 -22.90 22.97 1.85
C HIS A 84 -23.81 21.82 1.40
N ASP A 85 -25.01 22.12 0.91
CA ASP A 85 -25.97 21.13 0.42
C ASP A 85 -25.42 20.36 -0.79
N CYS A 86 -24.67 21.02 -1.67
CA CYS A 86 -24.02 20.37 -2.80
C CYS A 86 -22.89 19.42 -2.37
N ILE A 87 -22.08 19.81 -1.38
CA ILE A 87 -21.03 18.97 -0.81
C ILE A 87 -21.62 17.76 -0.10
N ASP A 88 -22.70 17.94 0.67
CA ASP A 88 -23.36 16.84 1.36
C ASP A 88 -23.88 15.78 0.36
N LYS A 89 -24.52 16.22 -0.73
CA LYS A 89 -24.91 15.34 -1.84
C LYS A 89 -23.71 14.62 -2.47
N LEU A 90 -22.59 15.31 -2.65
CA LEU A 90 -21.36 14.74 -3.22
C LEU A 90 -20.75 13.65 -2.31
N ILE A 91 -20.74 13.87 -0.99
CA ILE A 91 -20.24 12.90 0.00
C ILE A 91 -21.17 11.68 0.10
N GLN A 92 -22.47 11.87 -0.07
CA GLN A 92 -23.44 10.79 -0.06
C GLN A 92 -23.39 9.89 -1.31
N LEU A 93 -22.71 10.31 -2.39
CA LEU A 93 -22.56 9.48 -3.58
C LEU A 93 -21.88 8.14 -3.25
N PRO A 94 -22.35 7.02 -3.81
CA PRO A 94 -21.76 5.70 -3.59
C PRO A 94 -20.26 5.65 -3.89
N PHE A 95 -19.83 6.34 -4.96
CA PHE A 95 -18.44 6.41 -5.37
C PHE A 95 -17.56 7.10 -4.34
N THR A 96 -18.00 8.25 -3.80
CA THR A 96 -17.25 8.98 -2.76
C THR A 96 -17.16 8.16 -1.47
N ARG A 97 -18.27 7.54 -1.05
CA ARG A 97 -18.28 6.63 0.11
C ARG A 97 -17.36 5.43 -0.07
N GLN A 98 -17.33 4.86 -1.28
CA GLN A 98 -16.44 3.76 -1.61
C GLN A 98 -14.97 4.18 -1.49
N ILE A 99 -14.59 5.34 -2.03
CA ILE A 99 -13.21 5.86 -1.90
C ILE A 99 -12.85 6.07 -0.43
N LEU A 100 -13.70 6.75 0.34
CA LEU A 100 -13.45 7.02 1.76
C LEU A 100 -13.30 5.72 2.57
N SER A 101 -14.16 4.72 2.30
CA SER A 101 -14.06 3.41 2.94
C SER A 101 -12.80 2.63 2.52
N GLN A 102 -12.37 2.80 1.27
CA GLN A 102 -11.16 2.16 0.75
C GLN A 102 -9.91 2.75 1.38
N GLU A 103 -9.85 4.07 1.54
CA GLU A 103 -8.76 4.76 2.25
C GLU A 103 -8.68 4.30 3.70
N GLN A 104 -9.80 4.28 4.43
CA GLN A 104 -9.82 3.78 5.80
C GLN A 104 -9.37 2.31 5.89
N LYS A 105 -9.77 1.48 4.92
CA LYS A 105 -9.32 0.10 4.85
C LYS A 105 -7.81 0.01 4.59
N ARG A 106 -7.25 0.85 3.73
CA ARG A 106 -5.80 0.90 3.47
C ARG A 106 -5.03 1.27 4.74
N GLU A 107 -5.45 2.33 5.43
CA GLU A 107 -4.83 2.76 6.68
C GLU A 107 -4.84 1.66 7.75
N CYS A 108 -5.97 0.98 7.92
CA CYS A 108 -6.07 -0.16 8.85
C CYS A 108 -5.14 -1.33 8.46
N VAL A 109 -5.02 -1.64 7.17
CA VAL A 109 -4.11 -2.69 6.69
C VAL A 109 -2.65 -2.29 6.88
N ASP A 110 -2.31 -1.04 6.63
CA ASP A 110 -0.96 -0.51 6.82
C ASP A 110 -0.57 -0.54 8.31
N GLU A 111 -1.48 -0.17 9.22
CA GLU A 111 -1.25 -0.27 10.65
C GLU A 111 -1.03 -1.72 11.11
N LEU A 112 -1.85 -2.67 10.62
CA LEU A 112 -1.68 -4.09 10.90
C LEU A 112 -0.34 -4.64 10.39
N PHE A 113 0.06 -4.23 9.19
CA PHE A 113 1.34 -4.63 8.61
C PHE A 113 2.52 -4.06 9.40
N ASN A 114 2.44 -2.79 9.79
CA ASN A 114 3.43 -2.16 10.67
C ASN A 114 3.54 -2.87 12.02
N ALA A 115 2.43 -3.24 12.65
CA ALA A 115 2.44 -4.00 13.89
C ALA A 115 3.10 -5.38 13.71
N SER A 116 2.83 -6.06 12.58
CA SER A 116 3.42 -7.36 12.25
C SER A 116 4.93 -7.28 12.03
N LEU A 117 5.41 -6.23 11.37
CA LEU A 117 6.85 -5.97 11.20
C LEU A 117 7.54 -5.75 12.54
N ARG A 118 6.97 -4.94 13.42
CA ARG A 118 7.51 -4.72 14.77
C ARG A 118 7.61 -6.03 15.57
N LEU A 119 6.62 -6.91 15.43
CA LEU A 119 6.68 -8.23 16.06
C LEU A 119 7.82 -9.08 15.48
N LEU A 120 8.03 -9.04 14.17
CA LEU A 120 9.14 -9.73 13.52
C LEU A 120 10.51 -9.21 14.00
N ASP A 121 10.65 -7.89 14.19
CA ASP A 121 11.86 -7.28 14.76
C ASP A 121 12.13 -7.77 16.19
N VAL A 122 11.08 -7.85 17.03
CA VAL A 122 11.18 -8.42 18.38
C VAL A 122 11.59 -9.89 18.32
N CYS A 123 10.99 -10.69 17.43
CA CYS A 123 11.35 -12.08 17.23
C CYS A 123 12.81 -12.23 16.78
N ALA A 124 13.30 -11.35 15.90
CA ALA A 124 14.69 -11.33 15.49
C ALA A 124 15.62 -11.04 16.68
N ALA A 125 15.30 -10.03 17.50
CA ALA A 125 16.06 -9.71 18.70
C ALA A 125 16.09 -10.87 19.71
N VAL A 126 14.96 -11.55 19.92
CA VAL A 126 14.88 -12.74 20.79
C VAL A 126 15.75 -13.87 20.25
N LYS A 127 15.73 -14.12 18.93
CA LYS A 127 16.57 -15.13 18.29
C LYS A 127 18.05 -14.80 18.49
N ASP A 128 18.44 -13.55 18.31
CA ASP A 128 19.84 -13.12 18.46
C ASP A 128 20.30 -13.23 19.92
N ALA A 129 19.46 -12.85 20.88
CA ALA A 129 19.73 -13.06 22.30
C ALA A 129 19.90 -14.54 22.65
N LEU A 130 19.06 -15.42 22.09
CA LEU A 130 19.16 -16.87 22.30
C LEU A 130 20.46 -17.43 21.71
N LEU A 131 20.90 -16.94 20.55
CA LEU A 131 22.17 -17.31 19.95
C LEU A 131 23.36 -16.88 20.83
N GLN A 132 23.33 -15.68 21.39
CA GLN A 132 24.34 -15.22 22.34
C GLN A 132 24.41 -16.12 23.59
N VAL A 133 23.26 -16.46 24.18
CA VAL A 133 23.21 -17.37 25.34
C VAL A 133 23.81 -18.74 25.00
N LYS A 134 23.52 -19.27 23.81
CA LYS A 134 24.10 -20.53 23.33
C LYS A 134 25.63 -20.42 23.21
N GLU A 135 26.14 -19.35 22.63
CA GLU A 135 27.58 -19.11 22.49
C GLU A 135 28.26 -19.04 23.85
N CYS A 136 27.75 -18.22 24.77
CA CYS A 136 28.28 -18.10 26.13
C CYS A 136 28.31 -19.45 26.87
N THR A 137 27.29 -20.29 26.68
CA THR A 137 27.23 -21.62 27.30
C THR A 137 28.34 -22.53 26.76
N ILE A 138 28.59 -22.52 25.46
CA ILE A 138 29.66 -23.30 24.82
C ILE A 138 31.03 -22.80 25.28
N GLU A 139 31.23 -21.49 25.35
CA GLU A 139 32.47 -20.89 25.86
C GLU A 139 32.75 -21.32 27.31
N LEU A 140 31.73 -21.22 28.18
CA LEU A 140 31.86 -21.63 29.59
C LEU A 140 32.19 -23.11 29.72
N GLN A 141 31.54 -23.98 28.94
CA GLN A 141 31.84 -25.41 28.91
C GLN A 141 33.29 -25.67 28.46
N SER A 142 33.77 -24.93 27.45
CA SER A 142 35.15 -25.01 26.96
C SER A 142 36.16 -24.63 28.05
N VAL A 143 35.90 -23.55 28.80
CA VAL A 143 36.71 -23.12 29.94
C VAL A 143 36.77 -24.19 31.02
N PHE A 144 35.63 -24.78 31.40
CA PHE A 144 35.58 -25.86 32.39
C PHE A 144 36.36 -27.10 31.96
N ARG A 145 36.29 -27.48 30.67
CA ARG A 145 37.05 -28.61 30.13
C ARG A 145 38.56 -28.35 30.25
N ARG A 146 39.04 -27.21 29.74
CA ARG A 146 40.47 -26.84 29.83
C ARG A 146 40.97 -26.76 31.27
N LYS A 147 40.17 -26.23 32.19
CA LYS A 147 40.52 -26.15 33.62
C LYS A 147 40.70 -27.54 34.24
N ARG A 148 39.81 -28.50 33.93
CA ARG A 148 39.92 -29.89 34.41
C ARG A 148 41.22 -30.52 33.93
N ASP A 149 41.53 -30.38 32.64
CA ASP A 149 42.73 -30.95 32.04
C ASP A 149 44.00 -30.37 32.70
N ALA A 150 44.02 -29.06 32.97
CA ALA A 150 45.13 -28.41 33.67
C ALA A 150 45.32 -28.88 35.13
N THR A 151 44.24 -29.21 35.85
CA THR A 151 44.32 -29.73 37.22
C THR A 151 44.81 -31.17 37.31
N ILE A 152 44.46 -32.03 36.34
CA ILE A 152 44.94 -33.43 36.28
C ILE A 152 46.45 -33.46 36.06
N MET A 153 46.95 -32.66 35.12
CA MET A 153 48.39 -32.53 34.84
C MET A 153 49.18 -31.96 36.04
N ARG A 154 48.53 -31.22 36.94
CA ARG A 154 49.16 -30.66 38.15
C ARG A 154 49.20 -31.63 39.33
N SER A 155 48.27 -32.58 39.40
CA SER A 155 48.25 -33.63 40.44
C SER A 155 49.14 -34.83 40.15
N GLU A 156 49.56 -35.03 38.89
CA GLU A 156 50.47 -36.13 38.52
C GLU A 156 51.97 -35.81 38.75
N ASN A 157 52.29 -34.58 39.16
CA ASN A 157 53.67 -34.08 39.30
C ASN A 157 54.03 -33.69 40.75
N THR A 158 53.24 -34.15 41.73
CA THR A 158 53.46 -34.04 43.18
C THR A 158 53.32 -35.40 43.81
#